data_AF-A0A6J5JT40-F1
#
_entry.id   AF-A0A6J5JT40-F1
#
_cell.length_a   1.000
_cell.length_b   1.000
_cell.length_c   1.000
_cell.angle_alpha   90.00
_cell.angle_beta   90.00
_cell.angle_gamma   90.00
#
_symmetry.space_group_name_H-M   'P 1'
#
loop_
_entity.id
_entity.type
_entity.pdbx_description
1 polymer ?
#
loop_
_entity_poly.entity_id
_entity_poly.type
_entity_poly.pdbx_seq_one_letter_code
_entity_poly.pdbx_strand_id
1 'polypeptide(L)'
;MSRWLQVPLYLGLIVAQAVYVFLFLKEVWHLLSHATSLDEVSVMLAVLGLIDVVMISNLLIMVIVGGYETFVSRLGIEGHPDEPEWLDHVNAGVLKVKLSMALISISSIHLLKTFINPDQHTMHAIMWQVIIHVSFLVSALVMAWVDRLTTHTHPAHFHEPHAPVAAVSRKPAEAAANA
;
A
#
# COMPACT_ATOMS: atom_id res chain seq x y z
N MET A 1 -19.32 7.56 -18.78
CA MET A 1 -20.18 7.85 -17.62
C MET A 1 -19.59 7.40 -16.27
N SER A 2 -19.09 6.16 -16.11
CA SER A 2 -18.60 5.61 -14.82
C SER A 2 -17.51 6.46 -14.11
N ARG A 3 -16.56 7.06 -14.85
CA ARG A 3 -15.48 7.88 -14.26
C ARG A 3 -15.98 9.10 -13.46
N TRP A 4 -17.10 9.69 -13.87
CA TRP A 4 -17.68 10.86 -13.19
C TRP A 4 -18.27 10.54 -11.81
N LEU A 5 -18.70 9.29 -11.57
CA LEU A 5 -19.20 8.86 -10.27
C LEU A 5 -18.06 8.63 -9.26
N GLN A 6 -16.85 8.38 -9.74
CA GLN A 6 -15.67 8.14 -8.90
C GLN A 6 -15.00 9.45 -8.44
N VAL A 7 -15.08 10.51 -9.24
CA VAL A 7 -14.54 11.84 -8.89
C VAL A 7 -15.00 12.34 -7.50
N PRO A 8 -16.31 12.36 -7.16
CA PRO A 8 -16.75 12.83 -5.84
C PRO A 8 -16.28 11.92 -4.70
N LEU A 9 -16.11 10.61 -4.93
CA LEU A 9 -15.58 9.69 -3.92
C LEU A 9 -14.12 9.99 -3.61
N TYR A 10 -13.26 10.17 -4.62
CA TYR A 10 -11.86 10.53 -4.39
C TYR A 10 -11.71 11.91 -3.77
N LEU A 11 -12.53 12.88 -4.18
CA LEU A 11 -12.57 14.19 -3.54
C LEU A 11 -12.92 14.06 -2.04
N GLY A 12 -13.92 13.25 -1.70
CA GLY A 12 -14.28 12.95 -0.32
C GLY A 12 -13.15 12.32 0.47
N LEU A 13 -12.41 11.36 -0.11
CA LEU A 13 -11.24 10.74 0.52
C LEU A 13 -10.09 11.73 0.75
N ILE A 14 -9.83 12.63 -0.20
CA ILE A 14 -8.82 13.70 -0.04
C ILE A 14 -9.21 14.66 1.09
N VAL A 15 -10.48 15.04 1.17
CA VAL A 15 -10.98 15.89 2.26
C VAL A 15 -10.85 15.16 3.61
N ALA A 16 -11.21 13.88 3.67
CA ALA A 16 -11.03 13.07 4.87
C ALA A 16 -9.55 13.01 5.29
N GLN A 17 -8.63 12.84 4.34
CA GLN A 17 -7.19 12.88 4.58
C GLN A 17 -6.73 14.23 5.16
N ALA A 18 -7.21 15.34 4.61
CA ALA A 18 -6.90 16.67 5.12
C ALA A 18 -7.40 16.87 6.56
N VAL A 19 -8.59 16.34 6.89
CA VAL A 19 -9.12 16.34 8.25
C VAL A 19 -8.21 15.54 9.19
N TYR A 20 -7.77 14.34 8.79
CA TYR A 20 -6.82 13.56 9.62
C TYR A 20 -5.50 14.28 9.85
N VAL A 21 -4.94 14.95 8.84
CA VAL A 21 -3.72 15.77 9.00
C VAL A 21 -3.95 16.89 10.00
N PHE A 22 -5.11 17.57 9.92
CA PHE A 22 -5.46 18.61 10.89
C PHE A 22 -5.61 18.05 12.32
N LEU A 23 -6.29 16.91 12.49
CA LEU A 23 -6.42 16.22 13.78
C LEU A 23 -5.04 15.86 14.35
N PHE A 24 -4.14 15.33 13.52
CA PHE A 24 -2.77 15.02 13.89
C PHE A 24 -2.02 16.25 14.41
N LEU A 25 -2.06 17.37 13.66
CA LEU A 25 -1.41 18.61 14.08
C LEU A 25 -1.99 19.16 15.39
N LYS A 26 -3.31 19.09 15.57
CA LYS A 26 -3.98 19.49 16.80
C LYS A 26 -3.55 18.63 17.98
N GLU A 27 -3.46 17.31 17.81
CA GLU A 27 -3.09 16.38 18.87
C GLU A 27 -1.61 16.55 19.26
N VAL A 28 -0.72 16.74 18.27
CA VAL A 28 0.69 17.08 18.51
C VAL A 28 0.79 18.39 19.28
N TRP A 29 0.05 19.43 18.88
CA TRP A 29 0.04 20.70 19.60
C TRP A 29 -0.46 20.56 21.05
N HIS A 30 -1.52 19.76 21.25
CA HIS A 30 -2.04 19.46 22.58
C HIS A 30 -0.99 18.77 23.45
N LEU A 31 -0.32 17.74 22.92
CA LEU A 31 0.75 17.01 23.61
C LEU A 31 1.91 17.94 23.97
N LEU A 32 2.40 18.77 23.04
CA LEU A 32 3.50 19.69 23.30
C LEU A 32 3.15 20.75 24.35
N SER A 33 1.93 21.30 24.29
CA SER A 33 1.49 22.35 25.23
C SER A 33 1.23 21.83 26.65
N HIS A 34 0.94 20.54 26.81
CA HIS A 34 0.64 19.91 28.11
C HIS A 34 1.71 18.89 28.55
N ALA A 35 2.83 18.79 27.84
CA ALA A 35 3.85 17.77 28.09
C ALA A 35 4.41 17.79 29.52
N THR A 36 4.41 18.95 30.18
CA THR A 36 4.92 19.12 31.55
C THR A 36 3.86 18.91 32.64
N SER A 37 2.58 18.77 32.26
CA SER A 37 1.45 18.62 33.18
C SER A 37 0.73 17.27 33.08
N LEU A 38 0.99 16.51 32.00
CA LEU A 38 0.43 15.17 31.81
C LEU A 38 1.20 14.11 32.60
N ASP A 39 0.46 13.12 33.11
CA ASP A 39 1.03 11.90 33.69
C ASP A 39 1.70 11.01 32.63
N GLU A 40 2.67 10.18 33.02
CA GLU A 40 3.44 9.32 32.12
C GLU A 40 2.54 8.39 31.29
N VAL A 41 1.51 7.80 31.93
CA VAL A 41 0.54 6.93 31.23
C VAL A 41 -0.25 7.74 30.20
N SER A 42 -0.63 8.97 30.53
CA SER A 42 -1.39 9.84 29.62
C SER A 42 -0.55 10.26 28.41
N VAL A 43 0.72 10.59 28.61
CA VAL A 43 1.66 10.89 27.52
C VAL A 43 1.81 9.68 26.60
N MET A 44 2.00 8.48 27.16
CA MET A 44 2.10 7.25 26.39
C MET A 44 0.82 6.98 25.58
N LEU A 45 -0.37 7.13 26.17
CA LEU A 45 -1.64 6.96 25.48
C LEU A 45 -1.86 8.00 24.36
N ALA A 46 -1.41 9.24 24.55
CA ALA A 46 -1.46 10.29 23.54
C ALA A 46 -0.54 9.97 22.35
N VAL A 47 0.69 9.52 22.62
CA VAL A 47 1.62 9.05 21.57
C VAL A 47 1.03 7.87 20.80
N LEU A 48 0.44 6.88 21.49
CA LEU A 48 -0.24 5.76 20.83
C LEU A 48 -1.39 6.24 19.93
N GLY A 49 -2.15 7.26 20.36
CA GLY A 49 -3.19 7.88 19.55
C GLY A 49 -2.64 8.56 18.29
N LEU A 50 -1.51 9.26 18.41
CA LEU A 50 -0.83 9.87 17.25
C LEU A 50 -0.37 8.80 16.23
N ILE A 51 0.17 7.68 16.70
CA ILE A 51 0.57 6.58 15.82
C ILE A 51 -0.65 5.99 15.10
N ASP A 52 -1.79 5.87 15.79
CA ASP A 52 -3.04 5.37 15.20
C ASP A 52 -3.52 6.23 14.03
N VAL A 53 -3.53 7.55 14.21
CA VAL A 53 -3.91 8.51 13.16
C VAL A 53 -3.01 8.40 11.92
N VAL A 54 -1.70 8.26 12.12
CA VAL A 54 -0.72 8.10 11.02
C VAL A 54 -0.94 6.81 10.25
N MET A 55 -1.24 5.73 10.96
CA MET A 55 -1.44 4.42 10.35
C MET A 55 -2.75 4.34 9.55
N ILE A 56 -3.84 4.94 10.06
CA ILE A 56 -5.09 5.09 9.30
C ILE A 56 -4.85 5.97 8.06
N SER A 57 -4.05 7.03 8.18
CA SER A 57 -3.68 7.89 7.05
C SER A 57 -2.93 7.13 5.96
N ASN A 58 -1.98 6.28 6.33
CA ASN A 58 -1.23 5.45 5.39
C ASN A 58 -2.12 4.41 4.69
N LEU A 59 -3.07 3.82 5.44
CA LEU A 59 -4.10 2.95 4.90
C LEU A 59 -5.00 3.69 3.88
N LEU A 60 -5.40 4.91 4.19
CA LEU A 60 -6.29 5.70 3.35
C LEU A 60 -5.61 6.08 2.02
N ILE A 61 -4.34 6.49 2.06
CA ILE A 61 -3.53 6.72 0.84
C ILE A 61 -3.47 5.45 -0.01
N MET A 62 -3.23 4.30 0.61
CA MET A 62 -3.20 3.00 -0.07
C MET A 62 -4.53 2.67 -0.76
N VAL A 63 -5.66 2.95 -0.12
CA VAL A 63 -7.01 2.76 -0.69
C VAL A 63 -7.27 3.72 -1.84
N ILE A 64 -6.86 4.99 -1.72
CA ILE A 64 -6.97 5.98 -2.81
C ILE A 64 -6.19 5.49 -4.05
N VAL A 65 -4.92 5.11 -3.87
CA VAL A 65 -4.05 4.69 -4.99
C VAL A 65 -4.55 3.38 -5.60
N GLY A 66 -4.84 2.37 -4.77
CA GLY A 66 -5.34 1.08 -5.26
C GLY A 66 -6.70 1.17 -5.94
N GLY A 67 -7.59 2.02 -5.44
CA GLY A 67 -8.86 2.34 -6.10
C GLY A 67 -8.63 3.01 -7.45
N TYR A 68 -7.73 4.00 -7.50
CA TYR A 68 -7.44 4.76 -8.72
C TYR A 68 -6.87 3.83 -9.81
N GLU A 69 -5.93 2.96 -9.46
CA GLU A 69 -5.38 1.95 -10.36
C GLU A 69 -6.47 1.00 -10.87
N THR A 70 -7.27 0.43 -9.96
CA THR A 70 -8.28 -0.59 -10.30
C THR A 70 -9.37 -0.05 -11.22
N PHE A 71 -9.82 1.20 -11.00
CA PHE A 71 -11.03 1.71 -11.63
C PHE A 71 -10.81 2.86 -12.62
N VAL A 72 -9.74 3.64 -12.48
CA VAL A 72 -9.48 4.82 -13.34
C VAL A 72 -8.34 4.56 -14.32
N SER A 73 -7.29 3.83 -13.94
CA SER A 73 -6.15 3.52 -14.82
C SER A 73 -6.47 2.41 -15.83
N ARG A 74 -7.14 1.32 -15.41
CA ARG A 74 -7.54 0.21 -16.32
C ARG A 74 -8.57 0.57 -17.39
N LEU A 75 -9.24 1.72 -17.29
CA LEU A 75 -10.27 2.15 -18.24
C LEU A 75 -9.75 3.07 -19.36
N GLY A 76 -8.44 3.15 -19.63
CA GLY A 76 -8.00 4.13 -20.62
C GLY A 76 -6.62 4.08 -21.21
N ILE A 77 -5.99 2.92 -21.47
CA ILE A 77 -4.98 2.79 -22.54
C ILE A 77 -5.04 1.39 -23.15
N GLU A 78 -5.75 1.24 -24.27
CA GLU A 78 -5.41 0.26 -25.30
C GLU A 78 -4.54 1.01 -26.34
N GLY A 79 -3.24 0.70 -26.37
CA GLY A 79 -2.37 1.00 -27.50
C GLY A 79 -1.52 2.27 -27.45
N HIS A 80 -0.60 2.41 -26.47
CA HIS A 80 0.58 3.27 -26.62
C HIS A 80 1.88 2.53 -26.28
N PRO A 81 2.94 2.59 -27.13
CA PRO A 81 4.22 1.90 -26.93
C PRO A 81 5.06 2.31 -25.72
N ASP A 82 4.65 3.36 -24.99
CA ASP A 82 5.36 3.91 -23.84
C ASP A 82 4.46 3.86 -22.59
N GLU A 83 4.16 2.65 -22.12
CA GLU A 83 3.69 2.44 -20.74
C GLU A 83 4.91 2.48 -19.82
N PRO A 84 4.99 3.40 -18.85
CA PRO A 84 6.16 3.51 -18.01
C PRO A 84 6.16 2.42 -16.92
N GLU A 85 7.32 1.79 -16.71
CA GLU A 85 7.57 0.57 -15.91
C GLU A 85 7.08 0.63 -14.44
N TRP A 86 6.74 1.81 -13.92
CA TRP A 86 6.23 2.01 -12.56
C TRP A 86 4.74 1.64 -12.36
N LEU A 87 3.96 1.46 -13.44
CA LEU A 87 2.53 1.08 -13.37
C LEU A 87 2.32 -0.45 -13.45
N ASP A 88 3.28 -1.17 -14.03
CA ASP A 88 3.25 -2.64 -14.15
C ASP A 88 3.77 -3.33 -12.86
N HIS A 89 4.59 -2.63 -12.07
CA HIS A 89 5.19 -3.18 -10.85
C HIS A 89 4.39 -2.94 -9.55
N VAL A 90 3.21 -2.33 -9.62
CA VAL A 90 2.25 -2.34 -8.49
C VAL A 90 1.49 -3.68 -8.51
N ASN A 91 2.25 -4.77 -8.38
CA ASN A 91 1.74 -6.12 -8.37
C ASN A 91 0.60 -6.22 -7.34
N ALA A 92 -0.61 -6.59 -7.77
CA ALA A 92 -1.78 -6.66 -6.92
C ALA A 92 -1.56 -7.52 -5.65
N GLY A 93 -0.58 -8.43 -5.65
CA GLY A 93 -0.10 -9.15 -4.47
C GLY A 93 0.53 -8.21 -3.42
N VAL A 94 1.44 -7.33 -3.82
CA VAL A 94 2.10 -6.35 -2.95
C VAL A 94 1.09 -5.37 -2.34
N LEU A 95 0.05 -4.99 -3.11
CA LEU A 95 -1.02 -4.13 -2.62
C LEU A 95 -1.83 -4.81 -1.50
N LYS A 96 -2.20 -6.08 -1.67
CA LYS A 96 -2.98 -6.87 -0.70
C LYS A 96 -2.18 -7.18 0.57
N VAL A 97 -0.89 -7.47 0.44
CA VAL A 97 0.00 -7.73 1.58
C VAL A 97 0.18 -6.48 2.42
N LYS A 98 0.47 -5.33 1.81
CA LYS A 98 0.59 -4.03 2.51
C LYS A 98 -0.70 -3.65 3.24
N LEU A 99 -1.85 -3.89 2.63
CA LEU A 99 -3.16 -3.66 3.25
C LEU A 99 -3.33 -4.54 4.51
N SER A 100 -3.02 -5.82 4.42
CA SER A 100 -3.15 -6.76 5.55
C SER A 100 -2.21 -6.41 6.70
N MET A 101 -0.95 -6.08 6.40
CA MET A 101 0.01 -5.62 7.40
C MET A 101 -0.45 -4.34 8.10
N ALA A 102 -1.00 -3.38 7.35
CA ALA A 102 -1.55 -2.16 7.92
C ALA A 102 -2.69 -2.48 8.88
N LEU A 103 -3.68 -3.30 8.48
CA LEU A 103 -4.82 -3.67 9.33
C LEU A 103 -4.40 -4.40 10.62
N ILE A 104 -3.42 -5.31 10.53
CA ILE A 104 -2.86 -5.99 11.72
C ILE A 104 -2.19 -4.99 12.64
N SER A 105 -1.36 -4.09 12.09
CA SER A 105 -0.74 -3.02 12.85
C SER A 105 -1.78 -2.15 13.56
N ILE A 106 -2.92 -1.86 12.90
CA ILE A 106 -4.01 -1.07 13.50
C ILE A 106 -4.57 -1.75 14.72
N SER A 107 -4.94 -3.00 14.54
CA SER A 107 -5.50 -3.79 15.62
C SER A 107 -4.51 -3.98 16.79
N SER A 108 -3.20 -4.14 16.51
CA SER A 108 -2.17 -4.25 17.55
C SER A 108 -2.06 -3.00 18.42
N ILE A 109 -2.09 -1.80 17.83
CA ILE A 109 -1.97 -0.54 18.58
C ILE A 109 -3.17 -0.34 19.50
N HIS A 110 -4.37 -0.70 19.03
CA HIS A 110 -5.58 -0.64 19.84
C HIS A 110 -5.50 -1.58 21.05
N LEU A 111 -5.01 -2.80 20.87
CA LEU A 111 -4.75 -3.72 21.98
C LEU A 111 -3.68 -3.20 22.94
N LEU A 112 -2.60 -2.61 22.44
CA LEU A 112 -1.56 -2.03 23.28
C LEU A 112 -2.10 -0.86 24.13
N LYS A 113 -2.94 -0.01 23.54
CA LYS A 113 -3.62 1.08 24.24
C LYS A 113 -4.50 0.56 25.38
N THR A 114 -5.24 -0.51 25.11
CA THR A 114 -6.08 -1.18 26.11
C THR A 114 -5.25 -1.90 27.17
N PHE A 115 -4.09 -2.47 26.82
CA PHE A 115 -3.17 -3.09 27.77
C PHE A 115 -2.56 -2.08 28.75
N ILE A 116 -2.28 -0.87 28.28
CA ILE A 116 -1.72 0.23 29.09
C ILE A 116 -2.73 0.75 30.11
N ASN A 117 -4.03 0.77 29.78
CA ASN A 117 -5.07 1.29 30.66
C ASN A 117 -6.32 0.37 30.64
N PRO A 118 -6.23 -0.84 31.22
CA PRO A 118 -7.26 -1.87 31.11
C PRO A 118 -8.55 -1.49 31.86
N ASP A 119 -8.44 -0.70 32.92
CA ASP A 119 -9.57 -0.33 33.79
C ASP A 119 -10.61 0.55 33.09
N GLN A 120 -10.25 1.19 31.97
CA GLN A 120 -11.16 1.97 31.13
C GLN A 120 -11.97 1.11 30.15
N HIS A 121 -11.70 -0.19 30.08
CA HIS A 121 -12.32 -1.10 29.12
C HIS A 121 -13.00 -2.27 29.83
N THR A 122 -14.19 -2.64 29.34
CA THR A 122 -14.88 -3.81 29.88
C THR A 122 -14.17 -5.09 29.46
N MET A 123 -14.14 -6.11 30.32
CA MET A 123 -13.59 -7.43 29.99
C MET A 123 -14.13 -7.96 28.65
N HIS A 124 -15.42 -7.75 28.37
CA HIS A 124 -16.05 -8.14 27.12
C HIS A 124 -15.43 -7.43 25.90
N ALA A 125 -15.16 -6.13 26.00
CA ALA A 125 -14.50 -5.37 24.94
C ALA A 125 -13.07 -5.85 24.69
N ILE A 126 -12.29 -6.07 25.76
CA ILE A 126 -10.91 -6.57 25.68
C ILE A 126 -10.88 -7.94 25.00
N MET A 127 -11.78 -8.85 25.40
CA MET A 127 -11.87 -10.19 24.82
C MET A 127 -12.16 -10.14 23.32
N TRP A 128 -13.10 -9.30 22.87
CA TRP A 128 -13.39 -9.14 21.44
C TRP A 128 -12.25 -8.51 20.66
N GLN A 129 -11.55 -7.52 21.23
CA GLN A 129 -10.36 -6.95 20.59
C GLN A 129 -9.29 -8.02 20.34
N VAL A 130 -9.03 -8.90 21.33
CA VAL A 130 -8.08 -10.01 21.19
C VAL A 130 -8.54 -11.00 20.12
N ILE A 131 -9.83 -11.39 20.13
CA ILE A 131 -10.39 -12.32 19.14
C ILE A 131 -10.29 -11.75 17.72
N ILE A 132 -10.63 -10.48 17.52
CA ILE A 132 -10.54 -9.80 16.22
C ILE A 132 -9.09 -9.74 15.75
N HIS A 133 -8.16 -9.40 16.65
CA HIS A 133 -6.74 -9.32 16.32
C HIS A 133 -6.18 -10.67 15.86
N VAL A 134 -6.48 -11.74 16.61
CA VAL A 134 -6.09 -13.10 16.23
C VAL A 134 -6.69 -13.50 14.89
N SER A 135 -7.95 -13.11 14.63
CA SER A 135 -8.60 -13.34 13.33
C SER A 135 -7.87 -12.65 12.17
N PHE A 136 -7.38 -11.41 12.38
CA PHE A 136 -6.56 -10.71 11.37
C PHE A 136 -5.19 -11.36 11.17
N LEU A 137 -4.52 -11.80 12.24
CA LEU A 137 -3.25 -12.53 12.13
C LEU A 137 -3.42 -13.82 11.33
N VAL A 138 -4.44 -14.61 11.63
CA VAL A 138 -4.77 -15.84 10.88
C VAL A 138 -5.06 -15.51 9.42
N SER A 139 -5.83 -14.45 9.15
CA SER A 139 -6.15 -14.02 7.79
C SER A 139 -4.91 -13.65 6.97
N ALA A 140 -3.95 -12.94 7.58
CA ALA A 140 -2.68 -12.63 6.91
C ALA A 140 -1.79 -13.85 6.69
N LEU A 141 -1.76 -14.81 7.63
CA LEU A 141 -1.04 -16.07 7.42
C LEU A 141 -1.61 -16.85 6.25
N VAL A 142 -2.94 -16.95 6.14
CA VAL A 142 -3.61 -17.56 4.99
C VAL A 142 -3.25 -16.82 3.70
N MET A 143 -3.27 -15.48 3.71
CA MET A 143 -2.91 -14.69 2.53
C MET A 143 -1.46 -14.88 2.11
N ALA A 144 -0.52 -14.87 3.05
CA ALA A 144 0.90 -15.14 2.77
C ALA A 144 1.13 -16.56 2.25
N TRP A 145 0.36 -17.53 2.75
CA TRP A 145 0.38 -18.90 2.24
C TRP A 145 -0.10 -18.97 0.79
N VAL A 146 -1.25 -18.36 0.48
CA VAL A 146 -1.79 -18.30 -0.89
C VAL A 146 -0.80 -17.62 -1.84
N ASP A 147 -0.24 -16.48 -1.44
CA ASP A 147 0.71 -15.72 -2.25
C ASP A 147 1.98 -16.52 -2.58
N ARG A 148 2.49 -17.28 -1.59
CA ARG A 148 3.60 -18.23 -1.79
C ARG A 148 3.23 -19.32 -2.79
N LEU A 149 2.04 -19.91 -2.68
CA LEU A 149 1.60 -20.97 -3.60
C LEU A 149 1.49 -20.46 -5.04
N THR A 150 0.96 -19.26 -5.26
CA THR A 150 0.80 -18.69 -6.60
C THR A 150 2.13 -18.27 -7.23
N THR A 151 3.08 -17.77 -6.45
CA THR A 151 4.39 -17.28 -6.93
C THR A 151 5.32 -18.40 -7.41
N HIS A 152 5.12 -19.64 -6.95
CA HIS A 152 5.93 -20.80 -7.40
C HIS A 152 5.51 -21.38 -8.77
N THR A 153 4.62 -20.72 -9.52
CA THR A 153 4.05 -21.26 -10.76
C THR A 153 4.48 -20.55 -12.05
N HIS A 154 5.54 -19.73 -12.05
CA HIS A 154 6.18 -19.29 -13.30
C HIS A 154 7.34 -20.26 -13.65
N PRO A 155 7.17 -21.17 -14.62
CA PRO A 155 8.28 -21.96 -15.14
C PRO A 155 9.19 -21.02 -15.94
N ALA A 156 10.49 -21.22 -15.80
CA ALA A 156 11.51 -20.58 -16.62
C ALA A 156 11.16 -20.67 -18.12
N HIS A 157 10.80 -19.54 -18.74
CA HIS A 157 10.69 -19.47 -20.19
C HIS A 157 12.10 -19.41 -20.78
N PHE A 158 12.52 -20.58 -21.26
CA PHE A 158 13.47 -20.87 -22.33
C PHE A 158 14.51 -19.80 -22.72
N HIS A 159 15.78 -20.14 -22.49
CA HIS A 159 16.88 -19.68 -23.33
C HIS A 159 16.55 -19.93 -24.81
N GLU A 160 16.41 -18.88 -25.62
CA GLU A 160 16.81 -18.96 -27.03
C GLU A 160 18.29 -18.54 -27.09
N PRO A 161 19.21 -19.42 -27.54
CA PRO A 161 20.56 -19.00 -27.87
C PRO A 161 20.48 -18.09 -29.09
N HIS A 162 20.75 -16.80 -28.92
CA HIS A 162 20.95 -15.88 -30.04
C HIS A 162 22.08 -16.41 -30.94
N ALA A 163 21.72 -16.83 -32.16
CA ALA A 163 22.70 -17.10 -33.21
C ALA A 163 23.43 -15.78 -33.57
N PRO A 164 24.77 -15.80 -33.76
CA PRO A 164 25.51 -14.59 -34.06
C PRO A 164 25.12 -14.05 -35.43
N VAL A 165 24.71 -12.78 -35.47
CA VAL A 165 24.40 -12.03 -36.69
C VAL A 165 25.67 -11.93 -37.54
N ALA A 166 25.75 -12.72 -38.61
CA ALA A 166 26.80 -12.60 -39.61
C ALA A 166 26.71 -11.23 -40.28
N ALA A 167 27.78 -10.44 -40.14
CA ALA A 167 27.93 -9.14 -40.78
C ALA A 167 27.82 -9.28 -42.30
N VAL A 168 26.70 -8.80 -42.86
CA VAL A 168 26.54 -8.62 -44.30
C VAL A 168 27.48 -7.49 -44.75
N SER A 169 28.60 -7.90 -45.33
CA SER A 169 29.59 -7.05 -45.98
C SER A 169 28.93 -6.20 -47.08
N ARG A 170 29.01 -4.87 -46.94
CA ARG A 170 28.60 -3.93 -48.00
C ARG A 170 29.58 -4.04 -49.17
N LYS A 171 29.05 -4.27 -50.38
CA LYS A 171 29.76 -4.23 -51.67
C LYS A 171 30.60 -2.95 -51.84
N PRO A 172 31.80 -3.00 -52.48
CA PRO A 172 32.46 -1.81 -52.99
C PRO A 172 31.85 -1.38 -54.34
N ALA A 173 31.62 -0.08 -54.49
CA ALA A 173 31.47 0.58 -55.77
C ALA A 173 32.86 0.96 -56.33
N GLU A 174 32.96 0.98 -57.66
CA GLU A 174 33.99 1.63 -58.48
C GLU A 174 35.42 1.06 -58.50
N ALA A 175 35.73 0.30 -59.56
CA ALA A 175 36.91 0.55 -60.38
C ALA A 175 36.80 -0.15 -61.76
N ALA A 176 37.18 0.59 -62.81
CA ALA A 176 37.51 0.15 -64.16
C ALA A 176 36.35 -0.15 -65.15
N ALA A 177 35.79 0.93 -65.70
CA ALA A 177 35.53 0.98 -67.14
C ALA A 177 36.89 1.07 -67.86
N ASN A 178 37.25 0.02 -68.61
CA ASN A 178 38.23 0.05 -69.70
C ASN A 178 38.22 -1.32 -70.41
N ALA A 179 37.34 -1.46 -71.40
CA ALA A 179 37.50 -2.26 -72.62
C ALA A 179 36.32 -1.99 -73.56
#